data_AF-A0A6N8G4Z4-F1
#
_entry.id   AF-A0A6N8G4Z4-F1
#
_cell.length_a   1.000
_cell.length_b   1.000
_cell.length_c   1.000
_cell.angle_alpha   90.00
_cell.angle_beta   90.00
_cell.angle_gamma   90.00
#
_symmetry.space_group_name_H-M   'P 1'
#
loop_
_entity.id
_entity.type
_entity.pdbx_description
1 polymer ?
#
loop_
_entity_poly.entity_id
_entity_poly.type
_entity_poly.pdbx_seq_one_letter_code
_entity_poly.pdbx_strand_id
1 'polypeptide(L)'
;MADEEQIVKLQGTRQELMQLIPQLKMMYQLFEANLDRGLYTIPVTTFQDHYTFAPQIKLAFYQLRNETRDGLPRVHGEICYRVVGETEETFTPTNARVRAERIRNLFTQPDLFVWQKGKDIASYRDRKNGWDFKLYVKNEAEARKIITQVMAIENKVPDWSNLRISVSRASYPEITAQKRIYGEQRRLPRRRPLEDIKFRYAELHLWGIAKPIALVDTLGTREEPLIRVV
;
A
#
# COMPACT_ATOMS: atom_id res chain seq x y z
N MET A 1 -44.11 20.16 -25.86
CA MET A 1 -43.99 21.37 -25.02
C MET A 1 -42.55 21.79 -25.13
N ALA A 2 -42.28 23.01 -25.63
CA ALA A 2 -40.91 23.50 -25.79
C ALA A 2 -40.35 23.79 -24.40
N ASP A 3 -39.18 23.23 -24.07
CA ASP A 3 -38.42 23.62 -22.88
C ASP A 3 -38.06 25.10 -23.03
N GLU A 4 -38.59 25.94 -22.15
CA GLU A 4 -38.14 27.32 -22.02
C GLU A 4 -36.69 27.30 -21.54
N GLU A 5 -35.76 27.87 -22.33
CA GLU A 5 -34.36 28.02 -21.90
C GLU A 5 -34.31 28.88 -20.63
N GLN A 6 -34.11 28.23 -19.49
CA GLN A 6 -33.95 28.89 -18.20
C GLN A 6 -32.53 29.45 -18.08
N ILE A 7 -32.36 30.72 -18.44
CA ILE A 7 -31.05 31.40 -18.34
C ILE A 7 -30.79 31.82 -16.89
N VAL A 8 -29.85 31.13 -16.22
CA VAL A 8 -29.38 31.48 -14.87
C VAL A 8 -28.21 32.46 -14.96
N LYS A 9 -28.34 33.65 -14.37
CA LYS A 9 -27.28 34.67 -14.34
C LYS A 9 -26.52 34.60 -13.00
N LEU A 10 -25.21 34.34 -13.07
CA LEU A 10 -24.32 34.39 -11.92
C LEU A 10 -23.67 35.77 -11.82
N GLN A 11 -23.62 36.35 -10.62
CA GLN A 11 -22.97 37.64 -10.34
C GLN A 11 -21.98 37.46 -9.19
N GLY A 12 -20.81 38.11 -9.28
CA GLY A 12 -19.74 38.02 -8.29
C GLY A 12 -18.43 38.58 -8.82
N THR A 13 -17.39 38.58 -7.98
CA THR A 13 -16.06 38.98 -8.46
C THR A 13 -15.48 37.93 -9.41
N ARG A 14 -14.59 38.35 -10.32
CA ARG A 14 -13.98 37.44 -11.30
C ARG A 14 -13.31 36.23 -10.63
N GLN A 15 -12.69 36.43 -9.48
CA GLN A 15 -11.97 35.37 -8.76
C GLN A 15 -12.92 34.35 -8.15
N GLU A 16 -14.05 34.79 -7.58
CA GLU A 16 -15.10 33.90 -7.06
C GLU A 16 -15.79 33.14 -8.20
N LEU A 17 -16.12 33.82 -9.30
CA LEU A 17 -16.76 33.19 -10.45
C LEU A 17 -15.86 32.13 -11.10
N MET A 18 -14.54 32.37 -11.18
CA MET A 18 -13.58 31.40 -11.69
C MET A 18 -13.47 30.14 -10.83
N GLN A 19 -13.78 30.21 -9.54
CA GLN A 19 -13.81 29.03 -8.66
C GLN A 19 -15.16 28.30 -8.70
N LEU A 20 -16.27 29.05 -8.82
CA LEU A 20 -17.63 28.52 -8.83
C LEU A 20 -18.02 27.82 -10.14
N ILE A 21 -17.62 28.36 -11.29
CA ILE A 21 -18.02 27.85 -12.61
C ILE A 21 -17.59 26.39 -12.84
N PRO A 22 -16.33 25.98 -12.54
CA PRO A 22 -15.93 24.58 -12.68
C PRO A 22 -16.72 23.62 -11.78
N GLN A 23 -17.04 24.05 -10.55
CA GLN A 23 -17.81 23.24 -9.60
C GLN A 23 -19.25 23.02 -10.08
N LEU A 24 -19.90 24.09 -10.56
CA LEU A 24 -21.24 24.02 -11.14
C LEU A 24 -21.28 23.16 -12.40
N LYS A 25 -20.27 23.30 -13.28
CA LYS A 25 -20.17 22.49 -14.51
C LYS A 25 -19.98 21.01 -14.19
N MET A 26 -19.14 20.68 -13.20
CA MET A 26 -18.94 19.32 -12.73
C MET A 26 -20.20 18.74 -12.08
N MET A 27 -20.90 19.53 -11.25
CA MET A 27 -22.19 19.11 -10.67
C MET A 27 -23.22 18.80 -11.76
N TYR A 28 -23.39 19.68 -12.74
CA TYR A 28 -24.34 19.47 -13.84
C TYR A 28 -24.05 18.19 -14.63
N GLN A 29 -22.77 17.94 -14.95
CA GLN A 29 -22.35 16.71 -15.63
C GLN A 29 -22.64 15.44 -14.82
N LEU A 30 -22.58 15.52 -13.49
CA LEU A 30 -22.90 14.40 -12.60
C LEU A 30 -24.41 14.15 -12.50
N PHE A 31 -25.21 15.23 -12.47
CA PHE A 31 -26.68 15.17 -12.50
C PHE A 31 -27.21 14.57 -13.81
N GLU A 32 -26.71 15.02 -14.97
CA GLU A 32 -27.09 14.44 -16.28
C GLU A 32 -26.76 12.94 -16.36
N ALA A 33 -25.66 12.51 -15.75
CA ALA A 33 -25.25 11.12 -15.73
C ALA A 33 -26.08 10.24 -14.76
N ASN A 34 -27.08 10.79 -14.06
CA ASN A 34 -27.90 10.08 -13.07
C ASN A 34 -27.05 9.38 -11.98
N LEU A 35 -25.91 9.99 -11.65
CA LEU A 35 -24.96 9.49 -10.64
C LEU A 35 -25.24 10.07 -9.24
N ASP A 36 -26.42 10.64 -9.02
CA ASP A 36 -26.87 11.33 -7.80
C ASP A 36 -27.11 10.39 -6.59
N ARG A 37 -26.42 9.25 -6.55
CA ARG A 37 -26.38 8.39 -5.37
C ARG A 37 -25.50 9.04 -4.30
N GLY A 38 -26.06 10.02 -3.60
CA GLY A 38 -25.55 10.51 -2.31
C GLY A 38 -24.07 10.85 -2.32
N LEU A 39 -23.67 11.81 -3.16
CA LEU A 39 -22.29 12.27 -3.27
C LEU A 39 -21.90 13.04 -2.00
N TYR A 40 -21.38 12.33 -1.00
CA TYR A 40 -20.78 12.92 0.19
C TYR A 40 -19.34 13.31 -0.13
N THR A 41 -19.11 14.56 -0.54
CA THR A 41 -17.76 15.08 -0.75
C THR A 41 -17.20 15.57 0.57
N ILE A 42 -16.10 14.96 1.01
CA ILE A 42 -15.28 15.50 2.09
C ILE A 42 -14.35 16.52 1.41
N PRO A 43 -14.25 17.78 1.87
CA PRO A 43 -13.26 18.72 1.38
C PRO A 43 -11.86 18.22 1.75
N VAL A 44 -11.25 17.44 0.85
CA VAL A 44 -9.92 16.82 1.01
C VAL A 44 -8.82 17.86 1.23
N THR A 45 -9.04 19.09 0.76
CA THR A 45 -8.08 20.21 0.83
C THR A 45 -7.66 20.53 2.27
N THR A 46 -8.63 20.74 3.17
CA THR A 46 -8.33 21.11 4.57
C THR A 46 -7.51 20.07 5.34
N PHE A 47 -7.65 18.77 5.00
CA PHE A 47 -6.87 17.71 5.65
C PHE A 47 -5.43 17.63 5.12
N GLN A 48 -5.23 17.88 3.83
CA GLN A 48 -3.91 17.84 3.20
C GLN A 48 -3.09 19.10 3.51
N ASP A 49 -3.73 20.26 3.68
CA ASP A 49 -3.06 21.53 3.99
C ASP A 49 -2.41 21.53 5.39
N HIS A 50 -2.92 20.72 6.33
CA HIS A 50 -2.42 20.66 7.71
C HIS A 50 -1.50 19.45 7.99
N TYR A 51 -1.30 18.55 7.02
CA TYR A 51 -0.60 17.29 7.25
C TYR A 51 0.68 17.20 6.42
N THR A 52 1.84 17.30 7.08
CA THR A 52 3.13 17.01 6.45
C THR A 52 3.27 15.49 6.29
N PHE A 53 3.30 15.02 5.05
CA PHE A 53 3.40 13.61 4.73
C PHE A 53 4.86 13.15 4.78
N ALA A 54 5.22 12.40 5.82
CA ALA A 54 6.53 11.76 5.89
C ALA A 54 6.74 10.78 4.71
N PRO A 55 7.96 10.70 4.14
CA PRO A 55 8.34 9.71 3.13
C PRO A 55 7.97 8.29 3.56
N GLN A 56 7.50 7.48 2.62
CA GLN A 56 7.10 6.09 2.89
C GLN A 56 7.87 5.12 2.02
N ILE A 57 8.36 4.05 2.64
CA ILE A 57 9.02 2.95 1.93
C ILE A 57 8.09 1.77 1.94
N LYS A 58 7.82 1.26 0.74
CA LYS A 58 6.99 0.08 0.48
C LYS A 58 7.88 -1.06 0.00
N LEU A 59 7.83 -2.17 0.72
CA LEU A 59 8.46 -3.44 0.35
C LEU A 59 7.39 -4.41 -0.14
N ALA A 60 7.57 -4.98 -1.33
CA ALA A 60 6.61 -5.88 -1.92
C ALA A 60 7.17 -7.30 -2.06
N PHE A 61 6.35 -8.27 -1.68
CA PHE A 61 6.66 -9.69 -1.65
C PHE A 61 5.63 -10.48 -2.45
N TYR A 62 6.10 -11.41 -3.28
CA TYR A 62 5.23 -12.22 -4.13
C TYR A 62 5.69 -13.67 -4.13
N GLN A 63 4.71 -14.57 -4.11
CA GLN A 63 4.90 -15.98 -4.41
C GLN A 63 5.50 -16.14 -5.81
N LEU A 64 6.45 -17.08 -5.96
CA LEU A 64 7.00 -17.36 -7.28
C LEU A 64 5.93 -17.99 -8.19
N ARG A 65 6.08 -17.75 -9.50
CA ARG A 65 5.16 -18.29 -10.51
C ARG A 65 5.15 -19.82 -10.53
N ASN A 66 6.32 -20.46 -10.37
CA ASN A 66 6.46 -21.92 -10.35
C ASN A 66 5.92 -22.57 -9.06
N GLU A 67 5.87 -21.82 -7.96
CA GLU A 67 5.32 -22.28 -6.68
C GLU A 67 3.80 -22.05 -6.58
N THR A 68 3.21 -21.35 -7.54
CA THR A 68 1.76 -21.09 -7.55
C THR A 68 1.03 -22.33 -8.05
N ARG A 69 0.07 -22.84 -7.27
CA ARG A 69 -0.80 -23.95 -7.68
C ARG A 69 -1.75 -23.50 -8.80
N ASP A 70 -1.88 -24.33 -9.83
CA ASP A 70 -2.68 -24.04 -11.03
C ASP A 70 -4.10 -23.54 -10.72
N GLY A 71 -4.48 -22.45 -11.37
CA GLY A 71 -5.80 -21.83 -11.24
C GLY A 71 -6.04 -21.02 -9.96
N LEU A 72 -5.06 -20.88 -9.06
CA LEU A 72 -5.17 -20.03 -7.87
C LEU A 72 -4.48 -18.67 -8.05
N PRO A 73 -5.04 -17.59 -7.46
CA PRO A 73 -4.38 -16.29 -7.47
C PRO A 73 -3.09 -16.34 -6.63
N ARG A 74 -2.06 -15.64 -7.10
CA ARG A 74 -0.77 -15.56 -6.39
C ARG A 74 -0.93 -14.85 -5.05
N VAL A 75 -0.25 -15.37 -4.04
CA VAL A 75 -0.17 -14.70 -2.75
C VAL A 75 0.87 -13.59 -2.81
N HIS A 76 0.51 -12.43 -2.27
CA HIS A 76 1.41 -11.29 -2.10
C HIS A 76 1.34 -10.76 -0.67
N GLY A 77 2.35 -9.98 -0.30
CA GLY A 77 2.45 -9.29 0.96
C GLY A 77 3.15 -7.95 0.74
N GLU A 78 2.73 -6.96 1.51
CA GLU A 78 3.30 -5.62 1.43
C GLU A 78 3.63 -5.16 2.85
N ILE A 79 4.76 -4.49 2.99
CA ILE A 79 5.18 -3.87 4.24
C ILE A 79 5.49 -2.42 3.91
N CYS A 80 4.78 -1.51 4.56
CA CYS A 80 5.01 -0.07 4.43
C CYS A 80 5.42 0.49 5.79
N TYR A 81 6.40 1.38 5.79
CA TYR A 81 6.73 2.18 6.95
C TYR A 81 7.04 3.62 6.56
N ARG A 82 6.94 4.51 7.54
CA ARG A 82 7.25 5.93 7.35
C ARG A 82 8.67 6.20 7.84
N VAL A 83 9.42 6.99 7.09
CA VAL A 83 10.74 7.47 7.49
C VAL A 83 10.52 8.73 8.34
N VAL A 84 10.61 8.58 9.66
CA VAL A 84 10.41 9.71 10.60
C VAL A 84 11.69 10.54 10.72
N GLY A 85 11.53 11.86 10.70
CA GLY A 85 12.65 12.82 10.76
C GLY A 85 13.11 13.31 9.39
N GLU A 86 12.56 12.78 8.30
CA GLU A 86 12.74 13.31 6.95
C GLU A 86 11.37 13.75 6.40
N THR A 87 11.38 14.82 5.61
CA THR A 87 10.29 15.32 4.77
C THR A 87 10.66 15.20 3.30
N GLU A 88 9.69 15.40 2.41
CA GLU A 88 9.87 15.48 0.95
C GLU A 88 10.96 16.47 0.52
N GLU A 89 11.17 17.57 1.27
CA GLU A 89 12.20 18.57 0.97
C GLU A 89 13.60 18.14 1.43
N THR A 90 13.68 17.38 2.52
CA THR A 90 14.96 16.92 3.10
C THR A 90 15.43 15.57 2.54
N PHE A 91 14.53 14.80 1.93
CA PHE A 91 14.82 13.47 1.43
C PHE A 91 15.59 13.54 0.10
N THR A 92 16.90 13.36 0.16
CA THR A 92 17.78 13.46 -1.02
C THR A 92 17.92 12.13 -1.79
N PRO A 93 18.32 12.17 -3.08
CA PRO A 93 18.68 10.96 -3.83
C PRO A 93 19.79 10.13 -3.15
N THR A 94 20.71 10.79 -2.44
CA THR A 94 21.75 10.12 -1.66
C THR A 94 21.16 9.28 -0.52
N ASN A 95 20.19 9.83 0.22
CA ASN A 95 19.46 9.09 1.27
C ASN A 95 18.70 7.89 0.68
N ALA A 96 18.06 8.10 -0.47
CA ALA A 96 17.37 7.04 -1.21
C ALA A 96 18.33 5.88 -1.56
N ARG A 97 19.51 6.22 -2.07
CA ARG A 97 20.53 5.23 -2.47
C ARG A 97 21.09 4.46 -1.28
N VAL A 98 21.35 5.13 -0.16
CA VAL A 98 21.81 4.46 1.08
C VAL A 98 20.79 3.42 1.55
N ARG A 99 19.51 3.75 1.53
CA ARG A 99 18.43 2.82 1.89
C ARG A 99 18.28 1.70 0.87
N ALA A 100 18.39 2.00 -0.42
CA ALA A 100 18.39 0.98 -1.48
C ALA A 100 19.51 -0.05 -1.28
N GLU A 101 20.75 0.40 -0.99
CA GLU A 101 21.90 -0.48 -0.72
C GLU A 101 21.65 -1.40 0.49
N ARG A 102 21.08 -0.85 1.58
CA ARG A 102 20.69 -1.66 2.74
C ARG A 102 19.61 -2.67 2.40
N ILE A 103 18.57 -2.27 1.67
CA ILE A 103 17.50 -3.17 1.22
C ILE A 103 18.07 -4.30 0.37
N ARG A 104 18.99 -4.00 -0.57
CA ARG A 104 19.69 -5.03 -1.35
C ARG A 104 20.39 -6.02 -0.42
N ASN A 105 21.24 -5.54 0.48
CA ASN A 105 22.04 -6.40 1.33
C ASN A 105 21.19 -7.26 2.29
N LEU A 106 20.06 -6.74 2.78
CA LEU A 106 19.19 -7.46 3.72
C LEU A 106 18.16 -8.39 3.05
N PHE A 107 17.67 -8.02 1.86
CA PHE A 107 16.54 -8.71 1.23
C PHE A 107 16.89 -9.50 -0.03
N THR A 108 18.08 -9.31 -0.61
CA THR A 108 18.48 -9.99 -1.86
C THR A 108 19.75 -10.82 -1.76
N GLN A 109 20.46 -10.83 -0.61
CA GLN A 109 21.71 -11.57 -0.43
C GLN A 109 21.67 -12.43 0.85
N PRO A 110 22.26 -13.65 0.84
CA PRO A 110 22.73 -14.41 -0.33
C PRO A 110 21.59 -14.92 -1.22
N ASP A 111 20.40 -15.10 -0.65
CA ASP A 111 19.17 -15.49 -1.35
C ASP A 111 18.08 -14.42 -1.13
N LEU A 112 17.02 -14.47 -1.94
CA LEU A 112 15.85 -13.61 -1.75
C LEU A 112 15.21 -13.87 -0.38
N PHE A 113 14.93 -12.80 0.36
CA PHE A 113 14.27 -12.90 1.65
C PHE A 113 12.89 -13.53 1.51
N VAL A 114 12.69 -14.60 2.27
CA VAL A 114 11.44 -15.34 2.35
C VAL A 114 10.66 -14.91 3.58
N TRP A 115 9.43 -14.47 3.36
CA TRP A 115 8.41 -14.28 4.38
C TRP A 115 7.45 -15.47 4.34
N GLN A 116 7.44 -16.24 5.43
CA GLN A 116 6.50 -17.35 5.63
C GLN A 116 5.14 -16.81 6.11
N LYS A 117 4.21 -16.64 5.18
CA LYS A 117 2.89 -16.13 5.50
C LYS A 117 2.07 -17.19 6.23
N GLY A 118 1.27 -16.76 7.21
CA GLY A 118 0.41 -17.69 7.92
C GLY A 118 -0.86 -17.10 8.49
N LYS A 119 -1.45 -17.86 9.42
CA LYS A 119 -2.78 -17.57 9.96
C LYS A 119 -2.74 -16.61 11.14
N ASP A 120 -1.60 -16.52 11.82
CA ASP A 120 -1.41 -15.64 12.96
C ASP A 120 -1.17 -14.21 12.48
N ILE A 121 -1.65 -13.25 13.27
CA ILE A 121 -1.42 -11.84 13.01
C ILE A 121 -0.44 -11.31 14.04
N ALA A 122 0.70 -10.83 13.59
CA ALA A 122 1.61 -10.03 14.37
C ALA A 122 1.31 -8.55 14.14
N SER A 123 1.11 -7.80 15.21
CA SER A 123 0.94 -6.35 15.19
C SER A 123 2.06 -5.71 15.98
N TYR A 124 2.84 -4.85 15.33
CA TYR A 124 3.90 -4.07 15.97
C TYR A 124 3.57 -2.60 15.77
N ARG A 125 3.41 -1.86 16.86
CA ARG A 125 2.99 -0.46 16.79
C ARG A 125 3.88 0.42 17.62
N ASP A 126 4.64 1.26 16.94
CA ASP A 126 5.40 2.36 17.51
C ASP A 126 5.10 3.63 16.69
N ARG A 127 4.08 4.36 17.15
CA ARG A 127 3.61 5.58 16.48
C ARG A 127 4.64 6.70 16.51
N LYS A 128 5.52 6.75 17.53
CA LYS A 128 6.50 7.82 17.68
C LYS A 128 7.55 7.76 16.59
N ASN A 129 7.98 6.56 16.24
CA ASN A 129 9.00 6.33 15.22
C ASN A 129 8.41 5.92 13.85
N GLY A 130 7.08 6.00 13.66
CA GLY A 130 6.43 5.80 12.36
C GLY A 130 6.20 4.35 11.95
N TRP A 131 6.29 3.41 12.89
CA TRP A 131 6.11 1.98 12.65
C TRP A 131 4.69 1.54 13.03
N ASP A 132 3.94 1.02 12.07
CA ASP A 132 2.65 0.36 12.33
C ASP A 132 2.53 -0.85 11.40
N PHE A 133 3.07 -1.98 11.84
CA PHE A 133 3.09 -3.22 11.08
C PHE A 133 1.93 -4.11 11.48
N LYS A 134 1.25 -4.67 10.48
CA LYS A 134 0.28 -5.75 10.65
C LYS A 134 0.60 -6.88 9.67
N LEU A 135 1.29 -7.88 10.18
CA LEU A 135 1.85 -8.97 9.38
C LEU A 135 1.06 -10.26 9.61
N TYR A 136 0.81 -10.98 8.52
CA TYR A 136 0.34 -12.37 8.58
C TYR A 136 1.53 -13.30 8.58
N VAL A 137 1.70 -14.09 9.63
CA VAL A 137 2.92 -14.88 9.85
C VAL A 137 2.58 -16.32 10.22
N LYS A 138 3.52 -17.23 9.96
CA LYS A 138 3.40 -18.64 10.37
C LYS A 138 3.50 -18.81 11.88
N ASN A 139 4.38 -18.05 12.52
CA ASN A 139 4.61 -18.09 13.97
C ASN A 139 5.22 -16.75 14.46
N GLU A 140 5.41 -16.63 15.77
CA GLU A 140 6.07 -15.47 16.38
C GLU A 140 7.49 -15.24 15.90
N ALA A 141 8.29 -16.31 15.75
CA ALA A 141 9.69 -16.20 15.35
C ALA A 141 9.84 -15.53 13.98
N GLU A 142 8.95 -15.85 13.03
CA GLU A 142 8.91 -15.25 11.72
C GLU A 142 8.53 -13.76 11.78
N ALA A 143 7.60 -13.37 12.66
CA ALA A 143 7.29 -11.96 12.88
C ALA A 143 8.51 -11.19 13.39
N ARG A 144 9.21 -11.74 14.38
CA ARG A 144 10.42 -11.12 14.93
C ARG A 144 11.51 -10.98 13.87
N LYS A 145 11.72 -12.01 13.05
CA LYS A 145 12.66 -11.99 11.91
C LYS A 145 12.33 -10.85 10.94
N ILE A 146 11.08 -10.77 10.47
CA ILE A 146 10.67 -9.75 9.48
C ILE A 146 10.83 -8.35 10.07
N ILE A 147 10.31 -8.11 11.28
CA ILE A 147 10.36 -6.78 11.90
C ILE A 147 11.81 -6.34 12.13
N THR A 148 12.69 -7.25 12.59
CA THR A 148 14.12 -6.96 12.74
C THR A 148 14.75 -6.53 11.42
N GLN A 149 14.48 -7.25 10.34
CA GLN A 149 15.06 -6.94 9.04
C GLN A 149 14.55 -5.62 8.46
N VAL A 150 13.26 -5.33 8.63
CA VAL A 150 12.68 -4.06 8.15
C VAL A 150 13.24 -2.87 8.95
N MET A 151 13.33 -2.98 10.28
CA MET A 151 13.87 -1.90 11.11
C MET A 151 15.40 -1.73 10.93
N ALA A 152 16.11 -2.80 10.56
CA ALA A 152 17.53 -2.74 10.21
C ALA A 152 17.82 -1.87 8.97
N ILE A 153 16.85 -1.66 8.08
CA ILE A 153 17.00 -0.70 6.95
C ILE A 153 17.31 0.71 7.49
N GLU A 154 16.71 1.08 8.61
CA GLU A 154 16.92 2.37 9.28
C GLU A 154 17.97 2.31 10.41
N ASN A 155 18.73 1.21 10.52
CA ASN A 155 19.65 0.93 11.63
C ASN A 155 18.97 1.03 13.02
N LYS A 156 17.70 0.62 13.11
CA LYS A 156 16.94 0.60 14.37
C LYS A 156 16.77 -0.83 14.87
N VAL A 157 16.75 -0.96 16.20
CA VAL A 157 16.49 -2.25 16.87
C VAL A 157 15.02 -2.28 17.32
N PRO A 158 14.28 -3.37 17.07
CA PRO A 158 12.90 -3.49 17.52
C PRO A 158 12.77 -3.53 19.04
N ASP A 159 11.76 -2.85 19.57
CA ASP A 159 11.34 -3.01 20.96
C ASP A 159 10.19 -4.03 21.03
N TRP A 160 10.51 -5.21 21.54
CA TRP A 160 9.57 -6.34 21.61
C TRP A 160 8.37 -6.09 22.52
N SER A 161 8.39 -5.07 23.39
CA SER A 161 7.23 -4.68 24.20
C SER A 161 6.06 -4.17 23.34
N ASN A 162 6.35 -3.67 22.13
CA ASN A 162 5.37 -3.18 21.17
C ASN A 162 4.78 -4.28 20.27
N LEU A 163 5.30 -5.51 20.36
CA LEU A 163 4.81 -6.65 19.58
C LEU A 163 3.61 -7.30 20.27
N ARG A 164 2.53 -7.50 19.51
CA ARG A 164 1.35 -8.26 19.92
C ARG A 164 1.05 -9.33 18.91
N ILE A 165 0.71 -10.53 19.38
CA ILE A 165 0.35 -11.67 18.53
C ILE A 165 -1.10 -12.02 18.79
N SER A 166 -1.85 -12.13 17.70
CA SER A 166 -3.25 -12.53 17.70
C SER A 166 -3.39 -13.85 16.95
N VAL A 167 -3.60 -14.91 17.71
CA VAL A 167 -3.98 -16.22 17.18
C VAL A 167 -5.50 -16.23 16.99
N SER A 168 -5.96 -16.61 15.80
CA SER A 168 -7.40 -16.69 15.52
C SER A 168 -7.97 -18.02 16.00
N ARG A 169 -9.16 -17.98 16.62
CA ARG A 169 -9.94 -19.19 16.93
C ARG A 169 -10.71 -19.73 15.72
N ALA A 170 -10.82 -18.95 14.64
CA ALA A 170 -11.54 -19.36 13.44
C ALA A 170 -10.69 -20.31 12.57
N SER A 171 -11.33 -21.35 12.04
CA SER A 171 -10.68 -22.24 11.07
C SER A 171 -10.60 -21.58 9.69
N TYR A 172 -9.40 -21.55 9.12
CA TYR A 172 -9.15 -21.11 7.74
C TYR A 172 -8.67 -22.32 6.93
N PRO A 173 -9.59 -23.05 6.26
CA PRO A 173 -9.22 -24.20 5.46
C PRO A 173 -8.50 -23.77 4.19
N GLU A 174 -7.50 -24.56 3.76
CA GLU A 174 -6.77 -24.31 2.52
C GLU A 174 -7.61 -24.58 1.27
N ILE A 175 -8.48 -25.59 1.36
CA ILE A 175 -9.48 -25.93 0.35
C ILE A 175 -10.77 -25.22 0.71
N THR A 176 -11.17 -24.27 -0.12
CA THR A 176 -12.40 -23.50 0.10
C THR A 176 -13.63 -24.25 -0.39
N ALA A 177 -14.74 -24.07 0.34
CA ALA A 177 -16.03 -24.60 -0.09
C ALA A 177 -16.44 -23.99 -1.44
N GLN A 178 -17.19 -24.78 -2.22
CA GLN A 178 -17.86 -24.28 -3.42
C GLN A 178 -19.20 -23.69 -3.03
N LYS A 179 -19.55 -22.56 -3.63
CA LYS A 179 -20.87 -21.94 -3.47
C LYS A 179 -21.41 -21.59 -4.85
N ARG A 180 -22.71 -21.78 -5.03
CA ARG A 180 -23.40 -21.30 -6.23
C ARG A 180 -23.43 -19.77 -6.18
N ILE A 181 -22.72 -19.13 -7.09
CA ILE A 181 -22.63 -17.67 -7.23
C ILE A 181 -22.92 -17.37 -8.69
N TYR A 182 -23.95 -16.57 -8.94
CA TYR A 182 -24.36 -16.20 -10.30
C TYR A 182 -24.64 -17.44 -11.19
N GLY A 183 -25.46 -18.37 -10.70
CA GLY A 183 -25.87 -19.56 -11.44
C GLY A 183 -24.83 -20.69 -11.51
N GLU A 184 -23.54 -20.38 -11.36
CA GLU A 184 -22.41 -21.32 -11.46
C GLU A 184 -21.86 -21.76 -10.09
N GLN A 185 -21.30 -22.97 -10.03
CA GLN A 185 -20.52 -23.40 -8.86
C GLN A 185 -19.13 -22.76 -8.91
N ARG A 186 -18.83 -21.88 -7.96
CA ARG A 186 -17.53 -21.21 -7.86
C ARG A 186 -16.87 -21.51 -6.52
N ARG A 187 -15.55 -21.72 -6.54
CA ARG A 187 -14.75 -21.85 -5.32
C ARG A 187 -14.68 -20.51 -4.61
N LEU A 188 -14.93 -20.49 -3.30
CA LEU A 188 -14.79 -19.26 -2.53
C LEU A 188 -13.31 -18.82 -2.46
N PRO A 189 -13.02 -17.51 -2.29
CA PRO A 189 -11.66 -17.02 -2.11
C PRO A 189 -10.98 -17.62 -0.87
N ARG A 190 -9.73 -18.06 -1.01
CA ARG A 190 -8.89 -18.52 0.11
C ARG A 190 -8.60 -17.35 1.05
N ARG A 191 -8.78 -17.54 2.35
CA ARG A 191 -8.44 -16.55 3.38
C ARG A 191 -7.20 -17.00 4.14
N ARG A 192 -6.24 -16.08 4.34
CA ARG A 192 -4.97 -16.33 5.07
C ARG A 192 -4.24 -17.59 4.59
N PRO A 193 -3.89 -17.67 3.30
CA PRO A 193 -3.17 -18.82 2.76
C PRO A 193 -1.79 -18.96 3.44
N LEU A 194 -1.39 -20.21 3.70
CA LEU A 194 -0.08 -20.59 4.22
C LEU A 194 0.84 -20.79 3.02
N GLU A 195 1.59 -19.75 2.64
CA GLU A 195 2.47 -19.79 1.47
C GLU A 195 3.70 -18.93 1.76
N ASP A 196 4.82 -19.32 1.16
CA ASP A 196 6.06 -18.56 1.24
C ASP A 196 6.07 -17.50 0.12
N ILE A 197 6.35 -16.26 0.50
CA ILE A 197 6.45 -15.13 -0.44
C ILE A 197 7.85 -14.54 -0.38
N LYS A 198 8.40 -14.21 -1.55
CA LYS A 198 9.78 -13.74 -1.69
C LYS A 198 9.81 -12.26 -2.03
N PHE A 199 10.81 -11.54 -1.55
CA PHE A 199 11.01 -10.13 -1.87
C PHE A 199 11.11 -9.93 -3.39
N ARG A 200 10.48 -8.86 -3.90
CA ARG A 200 10.54 -8.51 -5.34
C ARG A 200 11.08 -7.14 -5.61
N TYR A 201 10.50 -6.13 -4.98
CA TYR A 201 10.91 -4.76 -5.20
C TYR A 201 10.62 -3.92 -3.97
N ALA A 202 11.31 -2.79 -3.91
CA ALA A 202 11.10 -1.74 -2.94
C ALA A 202 10.88 -0.40 -3.65
N GLU A 203 9.94 0.39 -3.14
CA GLU A 203 9.56 1.69 -3.66
C GLU A 203 9.59 2.74 -2.56
N LEU A 204 9.96 3.94 -2.95
CA LEU A 204 9.86 5.14 -2.16
C LEU A 204 8.70 6.00 -2.68
N HIS A 205 7.76 6.29 -1.79
CA HIS A 205 6.68 7.24 -2.01
C HIS A 205 7.03 8.54 -1.30
N LEU A 206 7.16 9.61 -2.08
CA LEU A 206 7.32 10.98 -1.62
C LEU A 206 6.08 11.78 -1.98
N TRP A 207 5.65 12.64 -1.08
CA TRP A 207 4.58 13.57 -1.38
C TRP A 207 5.02 14.56 -2.47
N GLY A 208 4.11 14.89 -3.39
CA GLY A 208 4.41 15.70 -4.58
C GLY A 208 4.93 14.91 -5.79
N ILE A 209 5.35 13.66 -5.64
CA ILE A 209 5.79 12.81 -6.77
C ILE A 209 4.72 11.76 -7.07
N ALA A 210 4.09 11.85 -8.24
CA ALA A 210 3.03 10.94 -8.65
C ALA A 210 3.52 9.50 -8.88
N LYS A 211 4.75 9.35 -9.40
CA LYS A 211 5.36 8.04 -9.67
C LYS A 211 6.34 7.70 -8.54
N PRO A 212 6.16 6.56 -7.84
CA PRO A 212 7.09 6.16 -6.80
C PRO A 212 8.47 5.88 -7.38
N ILE A 213 9.51 6.24 -6.63
CA ILE A 213 10.90 6.01 -7.01
C ILE A 213 11.24 4.55 -6.68
N ALA A 214 11.64 3.77 -7.68
CA ALA A 214 12.03 2.39 -7.47
C ALA A 214 13.42 2.34 -6.80
N LEU A 215 13.51 1.78 -5.60
CA LEU A 215 14.76 1.64 -4.85
C LEU A 215 15.52 0.39 -5.30
N VAL A 216 14.86 -0.76 -5.25
CA VAL A 216 15.43 -2.07 -5.61
C VAL A 216 14.40 -2.83 -6.43
N ASP A 217 14.82 -3.47 -7.51
CA ASP A 217 13.98 -4.38 -8.30
C ASP A 217 14.74 -5.66 -8.66
N THR A 218 14.10 -6.80 -8.41
CA THR A 218 14.60 -8.16 -8.73
C THR A 218 13.95 -8.73 -10.00
N LEU A 219 12.82 -8.18 -10.43
CA LEU A 219 12.10 -8.65 -11.62
C LEU A 219 12.54 -7.91 -12.89
N GLY A 220 13.18 -6.74 -12.73
CA GLY A 220 13.59 -5.88 -13.83
C GLY A 220 12.42 -5.28 -14.61
N THR A 221 11.26 -5.19 -13.97
CA THR A 221 10.01 -4.65 -14.54
C THR A 221 9.84 -3.17 -14.28
N ARG A 222 10.56 -2.60 -13.31
CA ARG A 222 10.43 -1.20 -12.93
C ARG A 222 11.32 -0.33 -13.79
N GLU A 223 10.78 0.84 -14.13
CA GLU A 223 11.52 1.88 -14.86
C GLU A 223 12.53 2.52 -13.91
N GLU A 224 13.81 2.46 -14.28
CA GLU A 224 14.95 3.11 -13.62
C GLU A 224 15.08 2.86 -12.09
N PRO A 225 15.22 1.61 -11.63
CA PRO A 225 15.51 1.35 -10.23
C PRO A 225 16.91 1.85 -9.85
N LEU A 226 17.05 2.44 -8.67
CA LEU A 226 18.36 2.86 -8.16
C LEU A 226 19.35 1.69 -8.09
N ILE A 227 18.84 0.50 -7.80
CA ILE A 227 19.58 -0.76 -7.80
C ILE A 227 18.77 -1.82 -8.52
N ARG A 228 19.36 -2.42 -9.56
CA ARG A 228 18.83 -3.61 -10.23
C ARG A 228 19.57 -4.84 -9.75
N VAL A 229 18.84 -5.85 -9.31
CA VAL A 229 19.38 -7.15 -8.93
C VAL A 229 18.86 -8.14 -9.97
N VAL A 230 19.74 -8.63 -10.85
CA VAL A 230 19.41 -9.60 -11.90
C VAL A 230 20.02 -10.95 -11.54
#